data_AF-A0A3D0X9W9-F1
#
_entry.id   AF-A0A3D0X9W9-F1
#
_cell.length_a   1.000
_cell.length_b   1.000
_cell.length_c   1.000
_cell.angle_alpha   90.00
_cell.angle_beta   90.00
_cell.angle_gamma   90.00
#
_symmetry.space_group_name_H-M   'P 1'
#
loop_
_entity.id
_entity.type
_entity.pdbx_description
1 polymer ?
#
loop_
_entity_poly.entity_id
_entity_poly.type
_entity_poly.pdbx_seq_one_letter_code
_entity_poly.pdbx_strand_id
1 'polypeptide(L)'
;MLRSPFSESKESGLVVCDISTDGKLQAPTGIISTKGEVACHLSVNCEDVYCANYISGSVIKMPEKLIKHEGKGINPIRQEAPHAHYVGFTPDKEFVCVVDLGLDTVFLYNKNLEFINKVQVPQGHGARHLVFSDNGKYCFVANELKSTVSILEYKIGELKYVDTVSCLPEGYAGETTASAIRFNEDHIYVSNRGLDTISVLKNQNGKLVYKDTYSCNGNFPRDFDIVGNYIICTNEKSDSITVLDKNFNVVYIESNVKSPICVISRDA
;
A
#
# COMPACT_ATOMS: atom_id res chain seq x y z
N MET A 1 -12.82 -6.75 -0.91
CA MET A 1 -12.35 -7.64 -2.00
C MET A 1 -12.37 -9.07 -1.51
N LEU A 2 -12.73 -10.00 -2.38
CA LEU A 2 -12.78 -11.44 -2.12
C LEU A 2 -11.70 -12.12 -2.95
N ARG A 3 -10.89 -12.98 -2.32
CA ARG A 3 -9.68 -13.53 -2.96
C ARG A 3 -9.97 -14.44 -4.16
N SER A 4 -10.93 -15.34 -4.04
CA SER A 4 -11.32 -16.29 -5.10
C SER A 4 -12.76 -16.78 -4.89
N PRO A 5 -13.78 -15.91 -5.06
CA PRO A 5 -15.16 -16.26 -4.74
C PRO A 5 -15.87 -17.11 -5.81
N PHE A 6 -15.28 -17.31 -6.97
CA PHE A 6 -15.89 -18.03 -8.10
C PHE A 6 -15.47 -19.51 -8.10
N SER A 7 -16.41 -20.44 -8.30
CA SER A 7 -16.13 -21.88 -8.28
C SER A 7 -15.30 -22.36 -9.48
N GLU A 8 -15.41 -21.68 -10.62
CA GLU A 8 -14.78 -22.07 -11.89
C GLU A 8 -13.63 -21.15 -12.31
N SER A 9 -13.23 -20.21 -11.44
CA SER A 9 -12.21 -19.21 -11.77
C SER A 9 -11.38 -18.83 -10.54
N LYS A 10 -10.12 -18.46 -10.76
CA LYS A 10 -9.21 -17.92 -9.73
C LYS A 10 -9.32 -16.41 -9.56
N GLU A 11 -10.22 -15.78 -10.31
CA GLU A 11 -10.41 -14.34 -10.27
C GLU A 11 -10.85 -13.87 -8.88
N SER A 12 -10.35 -12.71 -8.47
CA SER A 12 -10.84 -12.02 -7.29
C SER A 12 -12.14 -11.28 -7.59
N GLY A 13 -12.96 -11.11 -6.55
CA GLY A 13 -14.24 -10.41 -6.63
C GLY A 13 -14.26 -9.10 -5.84
N LEU A 14 -15.00 -8.12 -6.35
CA LEU A 14 -15.40 -6.92 -5.65
C LEU A 14 -16.84 -7.09 -5.15
N VAL A 15 -17.11 -6.62 -3.94
CA VAL A 15 -18.44 -6.44 -3.39
C VAL A 15 -18.52 -5.02 -2.83
N VAL A 16 -19.70 -4.43 -2.89
CA VAL A 16 -19.99 -3.12 -2.30
C VAL A 16 -21.01 -3.33 -1.19
N CYS A 17 -20.82 -2.68 -0.06
CA CYS A 17 -21.77 -2.71 1.06
C CYS A 17 -22.08 -1.29 1.49
N ASP A 18 -23.34 -1.00 1.79
CA ASP A 18 -23.69 0.22 2.51
C ASP A 18 -23.31 0.10 3.99
N ILE A 19 -22.93 1.21 4.59
CA ILE A 19 -22.67 1.30 6.03
C ILE A 19 -23.87 1.99 6.67
N SER A 20 -24.60 1.29 7.53
CA SER A 20 -25.71 1.86 8.29
C SER A 20 -25.23 2.94 9.26
N THR A 21 -26.17 3.74 9.77
CA THR A 21 -25.87 4.82 10.73
C THR A 21 -25.28 4.32 12.05
N ASP A 22 -25.51 3.05 12.42
CA ASP A 22 -24.89 2.39 13.57
C ASP A 22 -23.53 1.74 13.25
N GLY A 23 -22.98 1.97 12.04
CA GLY A 23 -21.65 1.52 11.64
C GLY A 23 -21.56 0.08 11.16
N LYS A 24 -22.68 -0.63 11.01
CA LYS A 24 -22.69 -2.01 10.51
C LYS A 24 -22.70 -2.05 8.98
N LEU A 25 -22.08 -3.08 8.43
CA LEU A 25 -22.18 -3.38 7.01
C LEU A 25 -23.54 -4.00 6.71
N GLN A 26 -24.25 -3.42 5.74
CA GLN A 26 -25.44 -4.03 5.16
C GLN A 26 -25.05 -5.18 4.22
N ALA A 27 -26.05 -5.91 3.73
CA ALA A 27 -25.83 -7.01 2.79
C ALA A 27 -25.03 -6.51 1.57
N PRO A 28 -23.98 -7.24 1.14
CA PRO A 28 -23.21 -6.85 -0.02
C PRO A 28 -24.04 -6.91 -1.30
N THR A 29 -23.64 -6.12 -2.30
CA THR A 29 -24.06 -6.30 -3.70
C THR A 29 -23.66 -7.68 -4.22
N GLY A 30 -24.10 -7.99 -5.46
CA GLY A 30 -23.52 -9.09 -6.21
C GLY A 30 -21.99 -8.98 -6.33
N ILE A 31 -21.34 -10.13 -6.50
CA ILE A 31 -19.88 -10.21 -6.65
C ILE A 31 -19.50 -9.87 -8.09
N ILE A 32 -18.67 -8.85 -8.26
CA ILE A 32 -18.19 -8.39 -9.57
C ILE A 32 -16.75 -8.87 -9.75
N SER A 33 -16.46 -9.58 -10.84
CA SER A 33 -15.08 -10.03 -11.10
C SER A 33 -14.13 -8.86 -11.37
N THR A 34 -12.95 -8.91 -10.77
CA THR A 34 -11.82 -8.01 -11.05
C THR A 34 -11.03 -8.42 -12.31
N LYS A 35 -11.41 -9.53 -12.97
CA LYS A 35 -10.77 -10.12 -14.15
C LYS A 35 -9.28 -10.45 -13.95
N GLY A 36 -8.82 -10.49 -12.71
CA GLY A 36 -7.45 -10.80 -12.31
C GLY A 36 -7.40 -11.59 -11.01
N GLU A 37 -6.22 -12.10 -10.69
CA GLU A 37 -6.02 -13.03 -9.57
C GLU A 37 -5.39 -12.31 -8.37
N VAL A 38 -5.95 -12.56 -7.19
CA VAL A 38 -5.51 -12.01 -5.89
C VAL A 38 -5.47 -10.47 -5.90
N ALA A 39 -6.63 -9.85 -6.07
CA ALA A 39 -6.82 -8.42 -5.85
C ALA A 39 -6.40 -8.06 -4.42
N CYS A 40 -5.47 -7.12 -4.29
CA CYS A 40 -4.79 -6.82 -3.02
C CYS A 40 -4.89 -5.35 -2.60
N HIS A 41 -5.23 -4.46 -3.53
CA HIS A 41 -5.44 -3.04 -3.25
C HIS A 41 -6.55 -2.50 -4.14
N LEU A 42 -7.31 -1.54 -3.64
CA LEU A 42 -8.28 -0.79 -4.42
C LEU A 42 -8.20 0.70 -4.09
N SER A 43 -8.66 1.53 -5.02
CA SER A 43 -8.87 2.95 -4.79
C SER A 43 -10.11 3.41 -5.54
N VAL A 44 -10.78 4.42 -4.98
CA VAL A 44 -12.03 4.95 -5.51
C VAL A 44 -11.87 6.44 -5.75
N ASN A 45 -12.35 6.93 -6.89
CA ASN A 45 -12.48 8.34 -7.17
C ASN A 45 -13.85 8.61 -7.79
N CYS A 46 -14.72 9.28 -7.04
CA CYS A 46 -16.13 9.40 -7.37
C CYS A 46 -16.76 8.01 -7.54
N GLU A 47 -17.28 7.69 -8.73
CA GLU A 47 -17.89 6.39 -9.05
C GLU A 47 -16.88 5.38 -9.63
N ASP A 48 -15.68 5.84 -10.01
CA ASP A 48 -14.67 4.96 -10.59
C ASP A 48 -13.94 4.16 -9.49
N VAL A 49 -13.95 2.83 -9.64
CA VAL A 49 -13.20 1.91 -8.77
C VAL A 49 -12.05 1.29 -9.55
N TYR A 50 -10.85 1.32 -8.96
CA TYR A 50 -9.66 0.68 -9.50
C TYR A 50 -9.16 -0.41 -8.56
N CYS A 51 -8.73 -1.55 -9.10
CA CYS A 51 -8.17 -2.66 -8.32
C CYS A 51 -6.82 -3.09 -8.87
N ALA A 52 -5.86 -3.38 -7.99
CA ALA A 52 -4.58 -3.99 -8.31
C ALA A 52 -4.61 -5.49 -7.99
N ASN A 53 -4.32 -6.33 -8.98
CA ASN A 53 -4.36 -7.78 -8.92
C ASN A 53 -2.93 -8.35 -8.88
N TYR A 54 -2.51 -8.80 -7.69
CA TYR A 54 -1.12 -9.16 -7.39
C TYR A 54 -0.61 -10.34 -8.20
N ILE A 55 -1.33 -11.47 -8.23
CA ILE A 55 -0.82 -12.69 -8.87
C ILE A 55 -0.85 -12.55 -10.39
N SER A 56 -1.90 -11.92 -10.93
CA SER A 56 -2.01 -11.72 -12.37
C SER A 56 -1.22 -10.53 -12.92
N GLY A 57 -0.52 -9.76 -12.08
CA GLY A 57 0.27 -8.61 -12.50
C GLY A 57 -0.54 -7.55 -13.25
N SER A 58 -1.74 -7.23 -12.78
CA SER A 58 -2.69 -6.40 -13.55
C SER A 58 -3.40 -5.34 -12.73
N VAL A 59 -3.89 -4.31 -13.40
CA VAL A 59 -4.75 -3.27 -12.84
C VAL A 59 -6.04 -3.19 -13.66
N ILE A 60 -7.18 -3.01 -12.99
CA ILE A 60 -8.48 -2.86 -13.63
C ILE A 60 -9.14 -1.55 -13.19
N LYS A 61 -9.72 -0.83 -14.15
CA LYS A 61 -10.80 0.14 -13.92
C LYS A 61 -12.11 -0.63 -14.04
N MET A 62 -12.81 -0.78 -12.93
CA MET A 62 -13.97 -1.65 -12.84
C MET A 62 -15.14 -1.10 -13.68
N PRO A 63 -15.94 -1.98 -14.31
CA PRO A 63 -15.67 -3.40 -14.58
C PRO A 63 -14.94 -3.64 -15.91
N GLU A 64 -14.64 -2.60 -16.68
CA GLU A 64 -14.49 -2.73 -18.13
C GLU A 64 -13.04 -2.93 -18.58
N LYS A 65 -12.10 -2.13 -18.07
CA LYS A 65 -10.75 -2.02 -18.65
C LYS A 65 -9.68 -2.60 -17.75
N LEU A 66 -9.11 -3.73 -18.16
CA LEU A 66 -7.99 -4.41 -17.51
C LEU A 66 -6.71 -4.16 -18.31
N ILE A 67 -5.63 -3.81 -17.63
CA ILE A 67 -4.27 -3.75 -18.18
C ILE A 67 -3.41 -4.77 -17.44
N LYS A 68 -2.69 -5.61 -18.19
CA LYS A 68 -1.67 -6.51 -17.65
C LYS A 68 -0.30 -5.90 -17.87
N HIS A 69 0.53 -5.93 -16.84
CA HIS A 69 1.94 -5.61 -16.98
C HIS A 69 2.70 -6.83 -17.51
N GLU A 70 3.89 -6.60 -18.06
CA GLU A 70 4.79 -7.63 -18.57
C GLU A 70 6.22 -7.37 -18.11
N GLY A 71 7.00 -8.44 -17.95
CA GLY A 71 8.40 -8.38 -17.54
C GLY A 71 8.66 -9.15 -16.24
N LYS A 72 9.84 -8.94 -15.67
CA LYS A 72 10.30 -9.54 -14.41
C LYS A 72 11.43 -8.69 -13.81
N GLY A 73 11.64 -8.82 -12.52
CA GLY A 73 12.73 -8.19 -11.78
C GLY A 73 13.92 -9.12 -11.58
N ILE A 74 14.84 -8.70 -10.70
CA ILE A 74 16.08 -9.44 -10.43
C ILE A 74 15.92 -10.52 -9.37
N ASN A 75 14.90 -10.41 -8.50
CA ASN A 75 14.63 -11.44 -7.50
C ASN A 75 13.90 -12.64 -8.15
N PRO A 76 14.51 -13.83 -8.21
CA PRO A 76 13.97 -14.96 -8.96
C PRO A 76 12.74 -15.61 -8.31
N ILE A 77 12.40 -15.25 -7.07
CA ILE A 77 11.31 -15.85 -6.29
C ILE A 77 10.15 -14.88 -6.05
N ARG A 78 10.45 -13.59 -5.93
CA ARG A 78 9.48 -12.54 -5.59
C ARG A 78 9.18 -11.60 -6.75
N GLN A 79 9.92 -11.71 -7.85
CA GLN A 79 9.87 -10.83 -9.00
C GLN A 79 10.05 -11.61 -10.31
N GLU A 80 9.62 -12.87 -10.34
CA GLU A 80 9.62 -13.75 -11.50
C GLU A 80 8.65 -13.29 -12.61
N ALA A 81 7.65 -12.50 -12.22
CA ALA A 81 6.62 -11.90 -13.05
C ALA A 81 6.18 -10.55 -12.43
N PRO A 82 5.31 -9.78 -13.11
CA PRO A 82 4.75 -8.56 -12.54
C PRO A 82 3.78 -8.88 -11.39
N HIS A 83 3.79 -8.02 -10.39
CA HIS A 83 2.96 -8.12 -9.19
C HIS A 83 2.41 -6.74 -8.80
N ALA A 84 1.35 -6.30 -9.47
CA ALA A 84 0.65 -5.06 -9.15
C ALA A 84 0.14 -5.09 -7.70
N HIS A 85 0.66 -4.20 -6.86
CA HIS A 85 0.43 -4.23 -5.41
C HIS A 85 -0.33 -2.99 -4.90
N TYR A 86 -0.32 -1.88 -5.62
CA TYR A 86 -1.01 -0.67 -5.22
C TYR A 86 -1.63 0.02 -6.42
N VAL A 87 -2.78 0.65 -6.18
CA VAL A 87 -3.41 1.59 -7.11
C VAL A 87 -3.95 2.77 -6.32
N GLY A 88 -3.67 4.00 -6.76
CA GLY A 88 -4.10 5.23 -6.12
C GLY A 88 -3.97 6.43 -7.06
N PHE A 89 -4.31 7.62 -6.58
CA PHE A 89 -4.33 8.82 -7.43
C PHE A 89 -3.17 9.76 -7.10
N THR A 90 -2.74 10.53 -8.10
CA THR A 90 -1.89 11.70 -7.87
C THR A 90 -2.64 12.78 -7.07
N PRO A 91 -1.93 13.72 -6.43
CA PRO A 91 -2.56 14.78 -5.62
C PRO A 91 -3.54 15.66 -6.40
N ASP A 92 -3.26 15.90 -7.69
CA ASP A 92 -4.14 16.62 -8.61
C ASP A 92 -5.35 15.79 -9.08
N LYS A 93 -5.41 14.51 -8.71
CA LYS A 93 -6.41 13.51 -9.10
C LYS A 93 -6.54 13.34 -10.61
N GLU A 94 -5.57 13.76 -11.41
CA GLU A 94 -5.61 13.63 -12.87
C GLU A 94 -5.05 12.29 -13.37
N PHE A 95 -4.19 11.65 -12.57
CA PHE A 95 -3.52 10.42 -12.94
C PHE A 95 -3.69 9.32 -11.89
N VAL A 96 -3.59 8.09 -12.35
CA VAL A 96 -3.63 6.85 -11.56
C VAL A 96 -2.21 6.31 -11.46
N CYS A 97 -1.71 6.21 -10.23
CA CYS A 97 -0.46 5.55 -9.91
C CYS A 97 -0.71 4.06 -9.66
N VAL A 98 0.07 3.19 -10.31
CA VAL A 98 0.05 1.74 -10.09
C VAL A 98 1.45 1.28 -9.73
N VAL A 99 1.61 0.67 -8.56
CA VAL A 99 2.90 0.14 -8.12
C VAL A 99 2.97 -1.34 -8.42
N ASP A 100 4.04 -1.77 -9.07
CA ASP A 100 4.31 -3.16 -9.38
C ASP A 100 5.58 -3.62 -8.67
N LEU A 101 5.39 -4.55 -7.72
CA LEU A 101 6.46 -5.12 -6.91
C LEU A 101 7.41 -5.96 -7.77
N GLY A 102 6.84 -6.73 -8.71
CA GLY A 102 7.58 -7.62 -9.60
C GLY A 102 8.50 -6.87 -10.56
N LEU A 103 8.18 -5.61 -10.87
CA LEU A 103 8.91 -4.80 -11.84
C LEU A 103 9.75 -3.67 -11.22
N ASP A 104 9.75 -3.51 -9.89
CA ASP A 104 10.36 -2.35 -9.22
C ASP A 104 9.89 -1.01 -9.83
N THR A 105 8.61 -0.91 -10.19
CA THR A 105 8.13 0.20 -11.03
C THR A 105 6.86 0.83 -10.49
N VAL A 106 6.81 2.16 -10.51
CA VAL A 106 5.57 2.94 -10.39
C VAL A 106 5.17 3.40 -11.78
N PHE A 107 4.02 2.92 -12.24
CA PHE A 107 3.39 3.33 -13.49
C PHE A 107 2.42 4.49 -13.22
N LEU A 108 2.37 5.40 -14.17
CA LEU A 108 1.41 6.50 -14.21
C LEU A 108 0.52 6.32 -15.43
N TYR A 109 -0.78 6.29 -15.19
CA TYR A 109 -1.81 6.22 -16.21
C TYR A 109 -2.75 7.41 -16.10
N ASN A 110 -3.49 7.73 -17.15
CA ASN A 110 -4.68 8.59 -16.99
C ASN A 110 -5.85 7.80 -16.38
N LYS A 111 -6.97 8.47 -16.11
CA LYS A 111 -8.21 7.88 -15.58
C LYS A 111 -8.85 6.81 -16.48
N ASN A 112 -8.37 6.66 -17.71
CA ASN A 112 -8.81 5.60 -18.62
C ASN A 112 -7.77 4.48 -18.71
N LEU A 113 -6.80 4.39 -17.79
CA LEU A 113 -5.70 3.41 -17.84
C LEU A 113 -4.91 3.45 -19.15
N GLU A 114 -4.73 4.63 -19.75
CA GLU A 114 -3.79 4.84 -20.85
C GLU A 114 -2.45 5.25 -20.27
N PHE A 115 -1.36 4.62 -20.74
CA PHE A 115 -0.02 4.82 -20.21
C PHE A 115 0.46 6.25 -20.44
N ILE A 116 1.01 6.87 -19.38
CA ILE A 116 1.56 8.22 -19.41
C ILE A 116 3.07 8.19 -19.18
N ASN A 117 3.49 7.60 -18.06
CA ASN A 117 4.90 7.54 -17.66
C ASN A 117 5.14 6.34 -16.73
N LYS A 118 6.39 6.00 -16.49
CA LYS A 118 6.79 5.11 -15.41
C LYS A 118 8.13 5.54 -14.84
N VAL A 119 8.34 5.24 -13.57
CA VAL A 119 9.62 5.40 -12.90
C VAL A 119 9.98 4.11 -12.18
N GLN A 120 11.25 3.72 -12.27
CA GLN A 120 11.76 2.57 -11.55
C GLN A 120 12.36 3.00 -10.22
N VAL A 121 12.07 2.25 -9.17
CA VAL A 121 12.88 2.26 -7.94
C VAL A 121 14.10 1.36 -8.14
N PRO A 122 15.09 1.35 -7.23
CA PRO A 122 16.25 0.48 -7.38
C PRO A 122 15.86 -0.99 -7.52
N GLN A 123 16.55 -1.73 -8.40
CA GLN A 123 16.19 -3.12 -8.70
C GLN A 123 16.30 -4.03 -7.48
N GLY A 124 15.32 -4.93 -7.31
CA GLY A 124 15.24 -5.89 -6.20
C GLY A 124 14.69 -5.32 -4.90
N HIS A 125 14.19 -4.08 -4.92
CA HIS A 125 13.62 -3.42 -3.73
C HIS A 125 12.15 -3.80 -3.51
N GLY A 126 11.43 -4.14 -4.56
CA GLY A 126 10.03 -4.57 -4.54
C GLY A 126 9.09 -3.45 -4.10
N ALA A 127 8.87 -2.46 -4.96
CA ALA A 127 7.94 -1.36 -4.70
C ALA A 127 6.54 -1.88 -4.32
N ARG A 128 5.94 -1.37 -3.23
CA ARG A 128 4.70 -1.93 -2.67
C ARG A 128 3.57 -0.92 -2.61
N HIS A 129 3.61 0.00 -1.65
CA HIS A 129 2.62 1.07 -1.46
C HIS A 129 3.31 2.43 -1.59
N LEU A 130 2.54 3.47 -1.89
CA LEU A 130 3.05 4.84 -1.93
C LEU A 130 2.15 5.82 -1.18
N VAL A 131 2.71 6.98 -0.86
CA VAL A 131 1.98 8.13 -0.31
C VAL A 131 2.61 9.42 -0.85
N PHE A 132 1.79 10.45 -1.07
CA PHE A 132 2.27 11.78 -1.44
C PHE A 132 2.43 12.67 -0.21
N SER A 133 3.38 13.60 -0.26
CA SER A 133 3.44 14.71 0.70
C SER A 133 2.26 15.67 0.50
N ASP A 134 1.83 16.38 1.54
CA ASP A 134 0.69 17.32 1.49
C ASP A 134 0.78 18.38 0.39
N ASN A 135 2.00 18.88 0.09
CA ASN A 135 2.22 19.85 -0.98
C ASN A 135 2.22 19.23 -2.40
N GLY A 136 2.05 17.92 -2.49
CA GLY A 136 2.01 17.14 -3.72
C GLY A 136 3.33 17.00 -4.48
N LYS A 137 4.44 17.57 -4.01
CA LYS A 137 5.71 17.60 -4.76
C LYS A 137 6.52 16.33 -4.67
N TYR A 138 6.31 15.53 -3.61
CA TYR A 138 7.03 14.29 -3.39
C TYR A 138 6.08 13.12 -3.27
N CYS A 139 6.50 11.98 -3.83
CA CYS A 139 5.89 10.68 -3.67
C CYS A 139 6.90 9.75 -2.99
N PHE A 140 6.48 9.10 -1.91
CA PHE A 140 7.29 8.18 -1.15
C PHE A 140 6.79 6.76 -1.35
N VAL A 141 7.68 5.86 -1.78
CA VAL A 141 7.34 4.48 -2.10
C VAL A 141 7.99 3.56 -1.09
N ALA A 142 7.18 2.80 -0.34
CA ALA A 142 7.69 1.73 0.51
C ALA A 142 8.07 0.53 -0.36
N ASN A 143 9.29 0.06 -0.16
CA ASN A 143 9.88 -1.06 -0.87
C ASN A 143 9.93 -2.28 0.04
N GLU A 144 9.12 -3.30 -0.28
CA GLU A 144 8.88 -4.47 0.55
C GLU A 144 10.14 -5.29 0.81
N LEU A 145 10.90 -5.62 -0.22
CA LEU A 145 11.94 -6.66 -0.17
C LEU A 145 13.24 -6.18 0.49
N LYS A 146 13.41 -4.86 0.62
CA LYS A 146 14.60 -4.24 1.23
C LYS A 146 14.29 -3.37 2.45
N SER A 147 13.02 -3.20 2.80
CA SER A 147 12.58 -2.26 3.85
C SER A 147 13.24 -0.89 3.70
N THR A 148 13.04 -0.30 2.53
CA THR A 148 13.51 1.04 2.18
C THR A 148 12.34 1.90 1.74
N VAL A 149 12.53 3.22 1.71
CA VAL A 149 11.61 4.19 1.14
C VAL A 149 12.31 4.92 0.01
N SER A 150 11.80 4.78 -1.21
CA SER A 150 12.25 5.58 -2.35
C SER A 150 11.52 6.92 -2.39
N ILE A 151 12.27 7.98 -2.66
CA ILE A 151 11.75 9.33 -2.86
C ILE A 151 11.65 9.59 -4.36
N LEU A 152 10.47 10.01 -4.79
CA LEU A 152 10.19 10.47 -6.14
C LEU A 152 9.75 11.95 -6.09
N GLU A 153 10.23 12.76 -7.02
CA GLU A 153 9.64 14.06 -7.33
C GLU A 153 8.42 13.86 -8.25
N TYR A 154 7.34 14.58 -7.95
CA TYR A 154 6.15 14.63 -8.78
C TYR A 154 6.01 16.00 -9.43
N LYS A 155 5.80 15.98 -10.74
CA LYS A 155 5.23 17.08 -11.52
C LYS A 155 4.04 16.51 -12.28
N ILE A 156 3.10 17.36 -12.69
CA ILE A 156 1.89 16.92 -13.40
C ILE A 156 2.26 15.96 -14.55
N GLY A 157 1.84 14.70 -14.46
CA GLY A 157 2.12 13.67 -15.47
C GLY A 157 3.53 13.04 -15.44
N GLU A 158 4.37 13.39 -14.48
CA GLU A 158 5.76 12.93 -14.41
C GLU A 158 6.20 12.58 -12.98
N LEU A 159 6.76 11.37 -12.83
CA LEU A 159 7.47 10.96 -11.62
C LEU A 159 8.94 10.80 -11.94
N LYS A 160 9.81 11.30 -11.04
CA LYS A 160 11.27 11.20 -11.19
C LYS A 160 11.90 10.66 -9.91
N TYR A 161 12.72 9.63 -10.03
CA TYR A 161 13.48 9.09 -8.93
C TYR A 161 14.51 10.10 -8.39
N VAL A 162 14.61 10.23 -7.07
CA VAL A 162 15.56 11.10 -6.39
C VAL A 162 16.57 10.27 -5.59
N ASP A 163 16.09 9.52 -4.60
CA ASP A 163 16.94 8.79 -3.65
C ASP A 163 16.17 7.63 -3.00
N THR A 164 16.85 6.80 -2.22
CA THR A 164 16.26 5.71 -1.43
C THR A 164 16.95 5.60 -0.09
N VAL A 165 16.16 5.52 0.99
CA VAL A 165 16.67 5.47 2.37
C VAL A 165 16.12 4.24 3.08
N SER A 166 16.94 3.60 3.94
CA SER A 166 16.47 2.52 4.83
C SER A 166 15.42 3.03 5.81
N CYS A 167 14.36 2.25 6.04
CA CYS A 167 13.42 2.51 7.14
C CYS A 167 13.71 1.64 8.37
N LEU A 168 14.90 1.07 8.48
CA LEU A 168 15.31 0.21 9.59
C LEU A 168 16.39 0.89 10.45
N PRO A 169 16.52 0.49 11.74
CA PRO A 169 17.65 0.88 12.56
C PRO A 169 18.99 0.56 11.89
N GLU A 170 19.99 1.40 12.14
CA GLU A 170 21.35 1.16 11.65
C GLU A 170 21.87 -0.21 12.14
N GLY A 171 22.44 -0.99 11.21
CA GLY A 171 22.99 -2.31 11.52
C GLY A 171 21.96 -3.43 11.67
N TYR A 172 20.66 -3.18 11.55
CA TYR A 172 19.67 -4.26 11.57
C TYR A 172 19.81 -5.15 10.33
N ALA A 173 20.00 -6.45 10.56
CA ALA A 173 20.22 -7.46 9.53
C ALA A 173 19.23 -8.64 9.61
N GLY A 174 18.19 -8.53 10.44
CA GLY A 174 17.16 -9.56 10.57
C GLY A 174 16.22 -9.60 9.36
N GLU A 175 15.45 -10.68 9.25
CA GLU A 175 14.42 -10.79 8.21
C GLU A 175 13.29 -9.81 8.47
N THR A 176 13.05 -8.92 7.52
CA THR A 176 11.94 -7.99 7.58
C THR A 176 11.47 -7.58 6.20
N THR A 177 10.20 -7.22 6.10
CA THR A 177 9.62 -6.65 4.87
C THR A 177 8.73 -5.47 5.20
N ALA A 178 8.97 -4.33 4.56
CA ALA A 178 8.09 -3.18 4.66
C ALA A 178 6.70 -3.52 4.12
N SER A 179 5.67 -2.85 4.65
CA SER A 179 4.28 -3.08 4.26
C SER A 179 3.57 -1.77 3.99
N ALA A 180 2.85 -1.20 4.96
CA ALA A 180 2.12 0.04 4.78
C ALA A 180 3.03 1.26 4.93
N ILE A 181 2.66 2.34 4.26
CA ILE A 181 3.29 3.66 4.38
C ILE A 181 2.20 4.71 4.57
N ARG A 182 2.42 5.66 5.48
CA ARG A 182 1.55 6.82 5.71
C ARG A 182 2.40 8.08 5.84
N PHE A 183 1.87 9.20 5.38
CA PHE A 183 2.46 10.53 5.55
C PHE A 183 1.55 11.31 6.48
N ASN A 184 2.13 11.96 7.49
CA ASN A 184 1.40 12.85 8.39
C ASN A 184 2.32 14.01 8.78
N GLU A 185 1.86 15.24 8.53
CA GLU A 185 2.61 16.49 8.70
C GLU A 185 3.93 16.52 7.91
N ASP A 186 5.06 16.22 8.57
CA ASP A 186 6.39 16.13 7.97
C ASP A 186 7.06 14.76 8.25
N HIS A 187 6.28 13.77 8.65
CA HIS A 187 6.76 12.42 8.95
C HIS A 187 6.15 11.36 8.04
N ILE A 188 6.98 10.35 7.76
CA ILE A 188 6.61 9.12 7.09
C ILE A 188 6.66 8.01 8.12
N TYR A 189 5.61 7.20 8.12
CA TYR A 189 5.47 6.02 8.96
C TYR A 189 5.47 4.81 8.05
N VAL A 190 6.25 3.78 8.38
CA VAL A 190 6.34 2.54 7.60
C VAL A 190 6.21 1.35 8.52
N SER A 191 5.27 0.45 8.26
CA SER A 191 5.18 -0.80 9.01
C SER A 191 6.15 -1.85 8.45
N ASN A 192 6.81 -2.57 9.35
CA ASN A 192 7.80 -3.60 9.03
C ASN A 192 7.35 -4.94 9.61
N ARG A 193 7.05 -5.91 8.75
CA ARG A 193 6.70 -7.28 9.15
C ARG A 193 7.98 -8.05 9.45
N GLY A 194 7.96 -8.91 10.48
CA GLY A 194 9.14 -9.66 10.93
C GLY A 194 9.90 -8.93 12.04
N LEU A 195 10.18 -7.63 11.85
CA LEU A 195 10.62 -6.76 12.94
C LEU A 195 9.46 -6.30 13.83
N ASP A 196 8.23 -6.34 13.30
CA ASP A 196 6.98 -6.05 14.00
C ASP A 196 6.93 -4.65 14.63
N THR A 197 7.25 -3.66 13.78
CA THR A 197 7.40 -2.26 14.16
C THR A 197 6.73 -1.29 13.18
N ILE A 198 6.55 -0.06 13.64
CA ILE A 198 6.33 1.13 12.81
C ILE A 198 7.61 1.99 12.89
N SER A 199 8.28 2.16 11.77
CA SER A 199 9.43 3.07 11.64
C SER A 199 8.99 4.47 11.28
N VAL A 200 9.68 5.46 11.82
CA VAL A 200 9.42 6.89 11.58
C VAL A 200 10.60 7.52 10.88
N LEU A 201 10.33 8.21 9.76
CA LEU A 201 11.30 9.03 9.04
C LEU A 201 10.76 10.45 8.96
N LYS A 202 11.64 11.45 9.12
CA LYS A 202 11.28 12.85 8.89
C LYS A 202 11.58 13.23 7.44
N ASN A 203 10.59 13.82 6.78
CA ASN A 203 10.73 14.47 5.49
C ASN A 203 11.22 15.92 5.68
N GLN A 204 12.39 16.22 5.12
CA GLN A 204 12.96 17.55 5.06
C GLN A 204 13.00 18.03 3.61
N ASN A 205 11.81 18.27 3.02
CA ASN A 205 11.64 18.68 1.62
C ASN A 205 12.34 17.72 0.63
N GLY A 206 11.92 16.45 0.63
CA GLY A 206 12.43 15.43 -0.29
C GLY A 206 13.71 14.74 0.20
N LYS A 207 14.25 15.13 1.35
CA LYS A 207 15.31 14.39 2.04
C LYS A 207 14.73 13.64 3.23
N LEU A 208 14.86 12.32 3.26
CA LEU A 208 14.41 11.52 4.39
C LEU A 208 15.51 11.31 5.41
N VAL A 209 15.15 11.46 6.68
CA VAL A 209 16.02 11.20 7.82
C VAL A 209 15.31 10.20 8.73
N TYR A 210 15.86 9.00 8.84
CA TYR A 210 15.39 8.01 9.82
C TYR A 210 15.41 8.62 11.23
N LYS A 211 14.36 8.39 12.00
CA LYS A 211 14.24 8.89 13.38
C LYS A 211 14.33 7.76 14.38
N ASP A 212 13.40 6.82 14.29
CA ASP A 212 13.29 5.74 15.25
C ASP A 212 12.36 4.64 14.72
N THR A 213 12.25 3.55 15.46
CA THR A 213 11.30 2.48 15.21
C THR A 213 10.62 2.05 16.51
N TYR A 214 9.32 1.80 16.45
CA TYR A 214 8.50 1.52 17.61
C TYR A 214 7.75 0.21 17.43
N SER A 215 7.65 -0.59 18.49
CA SER A 215 6.86 -1.83 18.48
C SER A 215 5.41 -1.55 18.09
N CYS A 216 4.84 -2.37 17.20
CA CYS A 216 3.39 -2.35 16.93
C CYS A 216 2.57 -3.11 17.99
N ASN A 217 3.25 -3.71 18.99
CA ASN A 217 2.65 -4.54 20.05
C ASN A 217 1.75 -5.67 19.50
N GLY A 218 2.19 -6.30 18.42
CA GLY A 218 1.60 -7.47 17.79
C GLY A 218 2.58 -8.06 16.77
N ASN A 219 2.15 -9.01 15.93
CA ASN A 219 3.01 -9.63 14.92
C ASN A 219 2.52 -9.42 13.49
N PHE A 220 3.46 -9.11 12.59
CA PHE A 220 3.24 -8.84 11.18
C PHE A 220 2.22 -7.70 10.95
N PRO A 221 2.57 -6.43 11.28
CA PRO A 221 1.73 -5.27 11.04
C PRO A 221 1.61 -5.01 9.52
N ARG A 222 0.64 -5.66 8.88
CA ARG A 222 0.49 -5.60 7.41
C ARG A 222 -0.09 -4.28 6.95
N ASP A 223 -0.90 -3.66 7.78
CA ASP A 223 -1.44 -2.32 7.54
C ASP A 223 -1.58 -1.56 8.86
N PHE A 224 -1.60 -0.24 8.76
CA PHE A 224 -1.92 0.65 9.86
C PHE A 224 -2.47 1.95 9.30
N ASP A 225 -3.20 2.71 10.11
CA ASP A 225 -3.65 4.06 9.75
C ASP A 225 -3.44 5.04 10.89
N ILE A 226 -3.34 6.33 10.57
CA ILE A 226 -3.20 7.41 11.54
C ILE A 226 -4.50 8.21 11.58
N VAL A 227 -5.18 8.19 12.72
CA VAL A 227 -6.50 8.82 12.90
C VAL A 227 -6.43 9.78 14.08
N GLY A 228 -6.37 11.07 13.78
CA GLY A 228 -6.15 12.11 14.80
C GLY A 228 -4.83 11.87 15.55
N ASN A 229 -4.92 11.60 16.85
CA ASN A 229 -3.76 11.36 17.71
C ASN A 229 -3.42 9.87 17.89
N TYR A 230 -4.05 8.98 17.13
CA TYR A 230 -3.91 7.54 17.29
C TYR A 230 -3.32 6.86 16.05
N ILE A 231 -2.55 5.82 16.28
CA ILE A 231 -2.07 4.90 15.26
C ILE A 231 -2.76 3.55 15.48
N ILE A 232 -3.51 3.08 14.48
CA ILE A 232 -4.25 1.82 14.54
C ILE A 232 -3.51 0.80 13.69
N CYS A 233 -2.91 -0.22 14.30
CA CYS A 233 -2.13 -1.25 13.63
C CYS A 233 -2.92 -2.56 13.52
N THR A 234 -3.00 -3.14 12.32
CA THR A 234 -3.56 -4.48 12.11
C THR A 234 -2.44 -5.52 12.04
N ASN A 235 -2.40 -6.43 13.00
CA ASN A 235 -1.33 -7.40 13.18
C ASN A 235 -1.76 -8.78 12.68
N GLU A 236 -1.36 -9.13 11.45
CA GLU A 236 -1.85 -10.29 10.70
C GLU A 236 -1.61 -11.61 11.44
N LYS A 237 -0.43 -11.80 12.06
CA LYS A 237 -0.03 -13.10 12.61
C LYS A 237 -0.36 -13.27 14.10
N SER A 238 -0.74 -12.20 14.78
CA SER A 238 -1.14 -12.24 16.20
C SER A 238 -2.65 -12.12 16.39
N ASP A 239 -3.43 -12.10 15.31
CA ASP A 239 -4.89 -11.97 15.34
C ASP A 239 -5.36 -10.79 16.24
N SER A 240 -4.70 -9.64 16.11
CA SER A 240 -4.93 -8.48 16.98
C SER A 240 -4.91 -7.13 16.23
N ILE A 241 -5.61 -6.16 16.80
CA ILE A 241 -5.52 -4.75 16.43
C ILE A 241 -4.97 -3.99 17.64
N THR A 242 -3.91 -3.21 17.43
CA THR A 242 -3.34 -2.36 18.47
C THR A 242 -3.67 -0.90 18.16
N VAL A 243 -4.12 -0.15 19.16
CA VAL A 243 -4.24 1.31 19.10
C VAL A 243 -3.13 1.91 19.97
N LEU A 244 -2.29 2.73 19.35
CA LEU A 244 -1.22 3.47 20.00
C LEU A 244 -1.55 4.97 20.02
N ASP A 245 -1.07 5.69 21.01
CA ASP A 245 -1.02 7.15 20.95
C ASP A 245 0.13 7.65 20.05
N LYS A 246 0.21 8.96 19.84
CA LYS A 246 1.29 9.60 19.05
C LYS A 246 2.72 9.38 19.59
N ASN A 247 2.86 8.96 20.84
CA ASN A 247 4.13 8.62 21.47
C ASN A 247 4.38 7.10 21.46
N PHE A 248 3.58 6.34 20.72
CA PHE A 248 3.63 4.89 20.59
C PHE A 248 3.34 4.12 21.89
N ASN A 249 2.67 4.74 22.86
CA ASN A 249 2.16 4.01 24.03
C ASN A 249 0.88 3.25 23.65
N VAL A 250 0.74 2.03 24.17
CA VAL A 250 -0.47 1.24 23.98
C VAL A 250 -1.64 1.89 24.70
N VAL A 251 -2.67 2.24 23.94
CA VAL A 251 -3.96 2.74 24.44
C VAL A 251 -4.96 1.60 24.55
N TYR A 252 -4.98 0.72 23.54
CA TYR A 252 -5.94 -0.37 23.46
C TYR A 252 -5.40 -1.53 22.62
N ILE A 253 -5.82 -2.76 22.95
CA ILE A 253 -5.56 -3.95 22.13
C ILE A 253 -6.87 -4.73 21.99
N GLU A 254 -7.36 -4.88 20.76
CA GLU A 254 -8.39 -5.85 20.42
C GLU A 254 -7.71 -7.18 20.08
N SER A 255 -8.15 -8.27 20.70
CA SER A 255 -7.65 -9.63 20.43
C SER A 255 -8.72 -10.48 19.76
N ASN A 256 -8.31 -11.56 19.09
CA ASN A 256 -9.17 -12.50 18.37
C ASN A 256 -9.82 -11.92 17.09
N VAL A 257 -9.28 -10.84 16.55
CA VAL A 257 -9.60 -10.41 15.19
C VAL A 257 -8.77 -11.26 14.27
N LYS A 258 -9.38 -12.21 13.55
CA LYS A 258 -8.60 -13.16 12.73
C LYS A 258 -7.91 -12.45 11.57
N SER A 259 -6.58 -12.56 11.56
CA SER A 259 -5.67 -12.08 10.50
C SER A 259 -6.09 -10.73 9.90
N PRO A 260 -6.14 -9.65 10.72
CA PRO A 260 -6.52 -8.34 10.25
C PRO A 260 -5.38 -7.79 9.39
N ILE A 261 -5.71 -7.33 8.19
CA ILE A 261 -4.73 -6.95 7.15
C ILE A 261 -5.00 -5.59 6.51
N CYS A 262 -6.03 -4.89 6.95
CA CYS A 262 -6.45 -3.62 6.37
C CYS A 262 -7.16 -2.78 7.44
N VAL A 263 -6.81 -1.50 7.50
CA VAL A 263 -7.53 -0.50 8.29
C VAL A 263 -7.70 0.74 7.43
N ILE A 264 -8.93 1.26 7.39
CA ILE A 264 -9.30 2.46 6.64
C ILE A 264 -10.14 3.33 7.57
N SER A 265 -9.78 4.59 7.70
CA SER A 265 -10.58 5.60 8.38
C SER A 265 -11.49 6.35 7.39
N ARG A 266 -12.63 6.86 7.86
CA ARG A 266 -13.63 7.53 7.01
C ARG A 266 -13.15 8.86 6.40
N ASP A 267 -12.09 9.43 6.95
CA ASP A 267 -11.52 10.71 6.54
C ASP A 267 -10.26 10.55 5.66
N ALA A 268 -9.95 9.32 5.21
CA ALA A 268 -8.81 8.99 4.35
C ALA A 268 -9.12 9.11 2.85
#